data_AF-A0A843CXN5-F1
#
_entry.id   AF-A0A843CXN5-F1
#
_cell.length_a   1.000
_cell.length_b   1.000
_cell.length_c   1.000
_cell.angle_alpha   90.00
_cell.angle_beta   90.00
_cell.angle_gamma   90.00
#
_symmetry.space_group_name_H-M   'P 1'
#
loop_
_entity.id
_entity.type
_entity.pdbx_description
1 polymer ?
#
loop_
_entity_poly.entity_id
_entity_poly.type
_entity_poly.pdbx_seq_one_letter_code
_entity_poly.pdbx_strand_id
1 'polypeptide(L)'
;MSIILHRLIRDRKIIPSKTSLGMVLKEMEGGKSDLSEAKESLKSGRHKWAIVQAYYSAFHSARALLYAKSFREKSHRGLLAALRELYEREIPPSMLDAFEETMNMREAADYGLTYSEEGAINAVKVAEEFVNKTRSVLRTRQRSSSGQRDMLPYLGTLKPSSTSKLPPRQRKKSTRTKT
;
A
#
# COMPACT_ATOMS: atom_id res chain seq x y z
N MET A 1 -19.00 16.01 12.04
CA MET A 1 -17.86 15.07 12.13
C MET A 1 -18.40 13.75 12.63
N SER A 2 -18.06 12.62 12.01
CA SER A 2 -18.59 11.30 12.42
C SER A 2 -18.18 10.92 13.85
N ILE A 3 -19.02 10.13 14.53
CA ILE A 3 -18.79 9.62 15.89
C ILE A 3 -17.49 8.80 15.93
N ILE A 4 -17.23 8.01 14.88
CA ILE A 4 -16.02 7.18 14.77
C ILE A 4 -14.79 8.08 14.66
N LEU A 5 -14.82 9.08 13.78
CA LEU A 5 -13.71 10.02 13.61
C LEU A 5 -13.42 10.81 14.91
N HIS A 6 -14.47 11.26 15.60
CA HIS A 6 -14.32 11.92 16.90
C HIS A 6 -13.66 11.01 17.94
N ARG A 7 -14.07 9.74 18.00
CA ARG A 7 -13.45 8.73 18.88
C ARG A 7 -11.97 8.52 18.54
N LEU A 8 -11.62 8.41 17.26
CA LEU A 8 -10.22 8.23 16.83
C LEU A 8 -9.31 9.40 17.24
N ILE A 9 -9.83 10.63 17.19
CA ILE A 9 -9.11 11.83 17.63
C ILE A 9 -9.00 11.87 19.17
N ARG A 10 -10.13 11.65 19.87
CA ARG A 10 -10.18 11.63 21.34
C ARG A 10 -9.22 10.59 21.92
N ASP A 11 -9.19 9.40 21.35
CA ASP A 11 -8.35 8.28 21.80
C ASP A 11 -6.91 8.39 21.25
N ARG A 12 -6.56 9.51 20.60
CA ARG A 12 -5.26 9.82 20.01
C ARG A 12 -4.74 8.75 19.04
N LYS A 13 -5.64 8.05 18.34
CA LYS A 13 -5.28 7.11 17.27
C LYS A 13 -4.87 7.85 16.00
N ILE A 14 -5.46 9.02 15.79
CA ILE A 14 -5.02 10.04 14.84
C ILE A 14 -4.99 11.41 15.52
N ILE A 15 -4.25 12.35 14.94
CA ILE A 15 -4.20 13.75 15.41
C ILE A 15 -4.41 14.71 14.24
N PRO A 16 -5.13 15.84 14.44
CA PRO A 16 -5.10 16.94 13.49
C PRO A 16 -3.66 17.43 13.27
N SER A 17 -3.32 17.80 12.05
CA SER A 17 -1.98 18.27 11.71
C SER A 17 -2.02 19.24 10.53
N LYS A 18 -1.15 20.26 10.57
CA LYS A 18 -0.90 21.13 9.42
C LYS A 18 -0.05 20.37 8.39
N THR A 19 -0.71 19.60 7.54
CA THR A 19 -0.06 18.86 6.44
C THR A 19 0.05 19.76 5.21
N SER A 20 1.09 19.56 4.40
CA SER A 20 1.31 20.29 3.16
C SER A 20 1.21 19.37 1.95
N LEU A 21 0.98 19.96 0.77
CA LEU A 21 1.03 19.21 -0.50
C LEU A 21 2.37 18.49 -0.69
N GLY A 22 3.48 19.12 -0.28
CA GLY A 22 4.80 18.50 -0.33
C GLY A 22 4.91 17.24 0.53
N MET A 23 4.22 17.20 1.68
CA MET A 23 4.15 15.98 2.49
C MET A 23 3.37 14.87 1.78
N VAL A 24 2.22 15.19 1.19
CA VAL A 24 1.42 14.21 0.42
C VAL A 24 2.25 13.64 -0.73
N LEU A 25 2.94 14.48 -1.49
CA LEU A 25 3.79 14.06 -2.60
C LEU A 25 4.99 13.20 -2.14
N LYS A 26 5.60 13.56 -1.01
CA LYS A 26 6.69 12.77 -0.43
C LYS A 26 6.23 11.36 -0.06
N GLU A 27 5.04 11.22 0.52
CA GLU A 27 4.46 9.91 0.83
C GLU A 27 4.14 9.11 -0.45
N MET A 28 3.64 9.77 -1.50
CA MET A 28 3.41 9.10 -2.79
C MET A 28 4.70 8.58 -3.43
N GLU A 29 5.79 9.35 -3.36
CA GLU A 29 7.09 8.90 -3.89
C GLU A 29 7.66 7.74 -3.06
N GLY A 30 7.56 7.82 -1.72
CA GLY A 30 7.92 6.69 -0.84
C GLY A 30 7.15 5.42 -1.18
N GLY A 31 5.83 5.54 -1.36
CA GLY A 31 4.98 4.41 -1.74
C GLY A 31 5.37 3.77 -3.09
N LYS A 32 5.73 4.60 -4.07
CA LYS A 32 6.19 4.13 -5.39
C LYS A 32 7.57 3.46 -5.31
N SER A 33 8.50 4.05 -4.56
CA SER A 33 9.84 3.50 -4.35
C SER A 33 9.76 2.11 -3.70
N ASP A 34 9.01 2.00 -2.61
CA ASP A 34 8.84 0.73 -1.89
C ASP A 34 8.13 -0.33 -2.74
N LEU A 35 7.19 0.05 -3.62
CA LEU A 35 6.57 -0.90 -4.55
C LEU A 35 7.60 -1.46 -5.54
N SER A 36 8.50 -0.62 -6.05
CA SER A 36 9.57 -1.05 -6.95
C SER A 36 10.49 -2.05 -6.27
N GLU A 37 10.90 -1.74 -5.04
CA GLU A 37 11.72 -2.64 -4.21
C GLU A 37 11.01 -3.95 -3.89
N ALA A 38 9.72 -3.89 -3.53
CA ALA A 38 8.92 -5.09 -3.25
C ALA A 38 8.82 -6.02 -4.46
N LYS A 39 8.63 -5.45 -5.66
CA LYS A 39 8.62 -6.19 -6.93
C LYS A 39 9.96 -6.86 -7.22
N GLU A 40 11.07 -6.17 -6.97
CA GLU A 40 12.41 -6.74 -7.17
C GLU A 40 12.73 -7.83 -6.14
N SER A 41 12.37 -7.63 -4.87
CA SER A 41 12.47 -8.66 -3.83
C SER A 41 11.67 -9.90 -4.19
N LEU A 42 10.45 -9.75 -4.70
CA LEU A 42 9.61 -10.87 -5.12
C LEU A 42 10.28 -11.65 -6.27
N LYS A 43 10.74 -10.93 -7.31
CA LYS A 43 11.44 -11.52 -8.46
C LYS A 43 12.71 -12.28 -8.05
N SER A 44 13.40 -11.79 -7.04
CA SER A 44 14.62 -12.39 -6.48
C SER A 44 14.36 -13.51 -5.47
N GLY A 45 13.11 -13.92 -5.23
CA GLY A 45 12.77 -14.95 -4.23
C GLY A 45 12.92 -14.51 -2.76
N ARG A 46 13.11 -13.20 -2.51
CA ARG A 46 13.23 -12.61 -1.17
C ARG A 46 11.84 -12.33 -0.58
N HIS A 47 11.04 -13.38 -0.38
CA HIS A 47 9.61 -13.27 -0.05
C HIS A 47 9.32 -12.48 1.23
N LYS A 48 10.11 -12.67 2.31
CA LYS A 48 10.01 -11.84 3.52
C LYS A 48 10.08 -10.35 3.19
N TRP A 49 11.12 -9.95 2.46
CA TRP A 49 11.36 -8.55 2.12
C TRP A 49 10.30 -8.01 1.16
N ALA A 50 9.82 -8.81 0.22
CA ALA A 50 8.72 -8.45 -0.65
C ALA A 50 7.44 -8.10 0.14
N ILE A 51 7.08 -8.89 1.15
CA ILE A 51 5.92 -8.60 2.02
C ILE A 51 6.12 -7.30 2.81
N VAL A 52 7.28 -7.16 3.45
CA VAL A 52 7.59 -5.99 4.29
C VAL A 52 7.57 -4.70 3.46
N GLN A 53 8.24 -4.70 2.31
CA GLN A 53 8.28 -3.55 1.41
C GLN A 53 6.92 -3.25 0.78
N ALA A 54 6.16 -4.27 0.39
CA ALA A 54 4.81 -4.10 -0.15
C ALA A 54 3.88 -3.46 0.89
N TYR A 55 3.95 -3.91 2.15
CA TYR A 55 3.19 -3.28 3.22
C TYR A 55 3.53 -1.80 3.40
N TYR A 56 4.83 -1.45 3.43
CA TYR A 56 5.24 -0.05 3.59
C TYR A 56 4.86 0.81 2.38
N SER A 57 4.89 0.25 1.17
CA SER A 57 4.36 0.90 -0.03
C SER A 57 2.88 1.27 0.11
N ALA A 58 2.05 0.31 0.55
CA ALA A 58 0.63 0.54 0.80
C ALA A 58 0.43 1.55 1.95
N PHE A 59 1.23 1.44 3.02
CA PHE A 59 1.16 2.33 4.18
C PHE A 59 1.47 3.79 3.82
N HIS A 60 2.52 4.02 3.03
CA HIS A 60 2.86 5.33 2.49
C HIS A 60 1.71 5.92 1.65
N SER A 61 1.11 5.09 0.79
CA SER A 61 -0.06 5.50 -0.02
C SER A 61 -1.26 5.87 0.85
N ALA A 62 -1.60 5.03 1.84
CA ALA A 62 -2.63 5.28 2.83
C ALA A 62 -2.36 6.58 3.63
N ARG A 63 -1.11 6.83 4.00
CA ARG A 63 -0.70 8.02 4.74
C ARG A 63 -0.80 9.29 3.90
N ALA A 64 -0.50 9.23 2.61
CA ALA A 64 -0.72 10.34 1.69
C ALA A 64 -2.18 10.80 1.68
N LEU A 65 -3.13 9.86 1.70
CA LEU A 65 -4.56 10.16 1.81
C LEU A 65 -4.91 10.80 3.15
N LEU A 66 -4.42 10.24 4.27
CA LEU A 66 -4.68 10.81 5.59
C LEU A 66 -4.13 12.25 5.69
N TYR A 67 -2.96 12.50 5.12
CA TYR A 67 -2.37 13.82 5.06
C TYR A 67 -3.20 14.78 4.21
N ALA A 68 -3.80 14.32 3.11
CA ALA A 68 -4.73 15.13 2.30
C ALA A 68 -6.03 15.49 3.03
N LYS A 69 -6.30 14.91 4.21
CA LYS A 69 -7.40 15.28 5.11
C LYS A 69 -6.92 16.03 6.36
N SER A 70 -5.65 16.46 6.41
CA SER A 70 -5.06 17.21 7.53
C SER A 70 -5.00 16.44 8.84
N PHE A 71 -4.76 15.13 8.76
CA PHE A 71 -4.55 14.26 9.92
C PHE A 71 -3.20 13.54 9.83
N ARG A 72 -2.70 13.07 10.97
CA ARG A 72 -1.59 12.10 11.06
C ARG A 72 -1.99 10.93 11.94
N GLU A 73 -1.53 9.76 11.58
CA GLU A 73 -1.70 8.54 12.33
C GLU A 73 -0.74 8.48 13.53
N LYS A 74 -1.13 7.75 14.57
CA LYS A 74 -0.25 7.35 15.69
C LYS A 74 0.07 5.86 15.71
N SER A 75 -0.59 5.08 14.86
CA SER A 75 -0.40 3.63 14.74
C SER A 75 -0.89 3.14 13.37
N HIS A 76 -0.41 1.97 12.96
CA HIS A 76 -0.85 1.29 11.72
C HIS A 76 -2.36 1.02 11.70
N ARG A 77 -2.92 0.51 12.81
CA ARG A 77 -4.37 0.31 12.95
C ARG A 77 -5.15 1.62 12.99
N GLY A 78 -4.59 2.67 13.60
CA GLY A 78 -5.18 4.01 13.61
C GLY A 78 -5.32 4.60 12.20
N LEU A 79 -4.30 4.40 11.35
CA LEU A 79 -4.37 4.78 9.92
C LEU A 79 -5.50 4.05 9.20
N LEU A 80 -5.59 2.72 9.35
CA LEU A 80 -6.64 1.91 8.72
C LEU A 80 -8.05 2.35 9.16
N ALA A 81 -8.26 2.53 10.46
CA ALA A 81 -9.55 2.95 11.00
C ALA A 81 -9.95 4.35 10.48
N ALA A 82 -8.99 5.26 10.36
CA ALA A 82 -9.23 6.58 9.79
C ALA A 82 -9.56 6.52 8.30
N LEU A 83 -8.93 5.63 7.52
CA LEU A 83 -9.26 5.45 6.11
C LEU A 83 -10.66 4.88 5.89
N ARG A 84 -11.06 3.86 6.67
CA ARG A 84 -12.43 3.30 6.63
C ARG A 84 -13.48 4.40 6.79
N GLU A 85 -13.22 5.36 7.65
CA GLU A 85 -14.12 6.48 7.93
C GLU A 85 -14.04 7.61 6.88
N LEU A 86 -12.83 8.04 6.52
CA LEU A 86 -12.62 9.25 5.72
C LEU A 86 -12.78 9.04 4.20
N TYR A 87 -12.74 7.79 3.76
CA TYR A 87 -12.69 7.39 2.35
C TYR A 87 -13.65 6.23 2.02
N GLU A 88 -14.73 6.07 2.79
CA GLU A 88 -15.74 5.01 2.61
C GLU A 88 -16.34 4.96 1.19
N ARG A 89 -16.40 6.12 0.51
CA ARG A 89 -17.01 6.26 -0.83
C ARG A 89 -15.98 6.04 -1.93
N GLU A 90 -14.74 6.41 -1.66
CA GLU A 90 -13.66 6.36 -2.62
C GLU A 90 -12.98 5.01 -2.64
N ILE A 91 -12.81 4.34 -1.49
CA ILE A 91 -12.04 3.09 -1.36
C ILE A 91 -12.98 1.95 -0.96
N PRO A 92 -13.03 0.86 -1.74
CA PRO A 92 -13.91 -0.26 -1.41
C PRO A 92 -13.44 -0.97 -0.11
N PRO A 93 -14.36 -1.48 0.72
CA PRO A 93 -14.01 -2.19 1.96
C PRO A 93 -13.03 -3.33 1.75
N SER A 94 -13.21 -4.13 0.69
CA SER A 94 -12.32 -5.26 0.36
C SER A 94 -10.86 -4.86 0.17
N MET A 95 -10.60 -3.66 -0.31
CA MET A 95 -9.24 -3.14 -0.45
C MET A 95 -8.65 -2.80 0.94
N LEU A 96 -9.45 -2.23 1.84
CA LEU A 96 -9.02 -1.95 3.22
C LEU A 96 -8.81 -3.23 4.03
N ASP A 97 -9.59 -4.28 3.75
CA ASP A 97 -9.41 -5.60 4.36
C ASP A 97 -8.12 -6.26 3.85
N ALA A 98 -7.83 -6.18 2.55
CA ALA A 98 -6.56 -6.67 1.99
C ALA A 98 -5.33 -5.91 2.52
N PHE A 99 -5.47 -4.61 2.79
CA PHE A 99 -4.46 -3.81 3.51
C PHE A 99 -4.23 -4.33 4.93
N GLU A 100 -5.31 -4.65 5.64
CA GLU A 100 -5.28 -5.20 6.99
C GLU A 100 -4.59 -6.57 7.02
N GLU A 101 -4.90 -7.44 6.06
CA GLU A 101 -4.22 -8.73 5.90
C GLU A 101 -2.73 -8.56 5.60
N THR A 102 -2.37 -7.63 4.71
CA THR A 102 -0.96 -7.34 4.38
C THR A 102 -0.21 -6.79 5.60
N MET A 103 -0.87 -6.02 6.47
CA MET A 103 -0.33 -5.59 7.77
C MET A 103 0.00 -6.79 8.67
N ASN A 104 -0.92 -7.75 8.76
CA ASN A 104 -0.72 -8.98 9.55
C ASN A 104 0.40 -9.83 8.96
N MET A 105 0.47 -9.97 7.63
CA MET A 105 1.55 -10.70 6.95
C MET A 105 2.91 -10.05 7.23
N ARG A 106 2.97 -8.72 7.23
CA ARG A 106 4.19 -7.98 7.58
C ARG A 106 4.62 -8.25 9.01
N GLU A 107 3.68 -8.22 9.96
CA GLU A 107 3.95 -8.51 11.38
C GLU A 107 4.47 -9.95 11.56
N ALA A 108 3.82 -10.93 10.91
CA ALA A 108 4.25 -12.33 10.92
C ALA A 108 5.64 -12.53 10.28
N ALA A 109 5.95 -11.81 9.21
CA ALA A 109 7.24 -11.88 8.53
C ALA A 109 8.38 -11.22 9.35
N ASP A 110 8.11 -10.07 9.98
CA ASP A 110 9.09 -9.32 10.78
C ASP A 110 9.44 -10.06 12.08
N TYR A 111 8.42 -10.45 12.85
CA TYR A 111 8.60 -10.97 14.21
C TYR A 111 8.53 -12.50 14.28
N GLY A 112 7.69 -13.11 13.45
CA GLY A 112 7.49 -14.57 13.44
C GLY A 112 8.31 -15.33 12.40
N LEU A 113 9.08 -14.63 11.55
CA LEU A 113 9.78 -15.21 10.39
C LEU A 113 8.88 -16.12 9.52
N THR A 114 7.59 -15.84 9.51
CA THR A 114 6.58 -16.66 8.84
C THR A 114 6.13 -15.95 7.57
N TYR A 115 6.40 -16.54 6.41
CA TYR A 115 6.07 -15.98 5.10
C TYR A 115 6.04 -17.07 4.03
N SER A 116 5.31 -16.80 2.94
CA SER A 116 5.24 -17.67 1.76
C SER A 116 5.40 -16.86 0.48
N GLU A 117 5.74 -17.55 -0.62
CA GLU A 117 5.75 -16.95 -1.95
C GLU A 117 4.39 -16.39 -2.33
N GLU A 118 3.31 -17.15 -2.09
CA GLU A 118 1.93 -16.72 -2.34
C GLU A 118 1.58 -15.45 -1.55
N GLY A 119 1.94 -15.39 -0.26
CA GLY A 119 1.74 -14.20 0.56
C GLY A 119 2.50 -12.98 0.02
N ALA A 120 3.72 -13.18 -0.47
CA ALA A 120 4.49 -12.12 -1.11
C ALA A 120 3.87 -11.62 -2.42
N ILE A 121 3.38 -12.54 -3.27
CA ILE A 121 2.67 -12.18 -4.50
C ILE A 121 1.42 -11.35 -4.17
N ASN A 122 0.62 -11.80 -3.20
CA ASN A 122 -0.59 -11.10 -2.79
C ASN A 122 -0.28 -9.72 -2.20
N ALA A 123 0.70 -9.62 -1.29
CA ALA A 123 1.10 -8.35 -0.70
C ALA A 123 1.54 -7.32 -1.77
N VAL A 124 2.36 -7.73 -2.74
CA VAL A 124 2.80 -6.85 -3.85
C VAL A 124 1.62 -6.39 -4.71
N LYS A 125 0.65 -7.28 -4.98
CA LYS A 125 -0.58 -6.92 -5.70
C LYS A 125 -1.40 -5.88 -4.93
N VAL A 126 -1.59 -6.08 -3.63
CA VAL A 126 -2.32 -5.13 -2.76
C VAL A 126 -1.62 -3.76 -2.75
N ALA A 127 -0.29 -3.74 -2.65
CA ALA A 127 0.49 -2.51 -2.69
C ALA A 127 0.31 -1.74 -4.00
N GLU A 128 0.35 -2.43 -5.14
CA GLU A 128 0.11 -1.84 -6.46
C GLU A 128 -1.31 -1.26 -6.59
N GLU A 129 -2.33 -2.00 -6.13
CA GLU A 129 -3.70 -1.52 -6.10
C GLU A 129 -3.85 -0.25 -5.23
N PHE A 130 -3.21 -0.22 -4.06
CA PHE A 130 -3.24 0.95 -3.17
C PHE A 130 -2.57 2.19 -3.75
N VAL A 131 -1.39 2.03 -4.34
CA VAL A 131 -0.65 3.14 -4.98
C VAL A 131 -1.50 3.75 -6.10
N ASN A 132 -2.10 2.89 -6.93
CA ASN A 132 -2.93 3.32 -8.05
C ASN A 132 -4.23 3.98 -7.58
N LYS A 133 -4.89 3.39 -6.59
CA LYS A 133 -6.14 3.93 -6.05
C LYS A 133 -5.91 5.28 -5.38
N THR A 134 -4.86 5.40 -4.57
CA THR A 134 -4.49 6.64 -3.90
C THR A 134 -4.25 7.75 -4.92
N ARG A 135 -3.48 7.46 -5.98
CA ARG A 135 -3.24 8.39 -7.08
C ARG A 135 -4.55 8.86 -7.73
N SER A 136 -5.47 7.94 -8.01
CA SER A 136 -6.78 8.26 -8.60
C SER A 136 -7.58 9.21 -7.71
N VAL A 137 -7.68 8.89 -6.41
CA VAL A 137 -8.41 9.68 -5.42
C VAL A 137 -7.84 11.10 -5.29
N LEU A 138 -6.51 11.22 -5.21
CA LEU A 138 -5.85 12.52 -5.10
C LEU A 138 -6.03 13.39 -6.36
N ARG A 139 -6.07 12.79 -7.57
CA ARG A 139 -6.31 13.54 -8.82
C ARG A 139 -7.74 14.07 -8.92
N THR A 140 -8.74 13.24 -8.60
CA THR A 140 -10.15 13.66 -8.63
C THR A 140 -10.37 14.85 -7.71
N ARG A 141 -9.74 14.82 -6.54
CA ARG A 141 -9.86 15.89 -5.56
C ARG A 141 -9.29 17.24 -6.02
N GLN A 142 -8.22 17.25 -6.81
CA GLN A 142 -7.67 18.49 -7.40
C GLN A 142 -8.61 19.14 -8.41
N ARG A 143 -9.34 18.33 -9.19
CA ARG A 143 -10.26 18.84 -10.22
C ARG A 143 -11.47 19.56 -9.62
N SER A 144 -11.87 19.19 -8.41
CA SER A 144 -12.97 19.84 -7.68
C SER A 144 -12.56 21.12 -6.95
N SER A 145 -11.26 21.37 -6.77
CA SER A 145 -10.69 22.57 -6.16
C SER A 145 -9.93 23.36 -7.23
N SER A 146 -10.67 24.06 -8.10
CA SER A 146 -10.12 24.93 -9.15
C SER A 146 -9.32 26.08 -8.54
N GLY A 147 -8.02 25.87 -8.35
CA GLY A 147 -7.05 26.84 -7.86
C GLY A 147 -5.79 26.18 -7.29
N GLN A 148 -4.76 26.08 -8.13
CA GLN A 148 -3.33 25.85 -7.82
C GLN A 148 -2.74 24.42 -7.90
N ARG A 149 -1.73 24.34 -8.78
CA ARG A 149 -0.62 23.40 -8.95
C ARG A 149 -0.94 21.97 -9.39
N ASP A 150 -0.67 21.78 -10.68
CA ASP A 150 -0.77 20.54 -11.43
C ASP A 150 0.18 19.45 -10.87
N MET A 151 -0.38 18.38 -10.29
CA MET A 151 0.39 17.21 -9.83
C MET A 151 0.68 16.21 -10.97
N LEU A 152 0.20 16.46 -12.20
CA LEU A 152 0.35 15.56 -13.35
C LEU A 152 1.79 15.04 -13.60
N PRO A 153 2.87 15.84 -13.49
CA PRO A 153 4.23 15.33 -13.74
C PRO A 153 4.74 14.34 -12.68
N TYR A 154 4.14 14.28 -11.49
CA TYR A 154 4.56 13.39 -10.40
C TYR A 154 3.78 12.08 -10.33
N LEU A 155 2.67 11.98 -11.06
CA LEU A 155 1.77 10.83 -11.04
C LEU A 155 2.00 9.89 -12.24
N GLY A 156 3.26 9.83 -12.70
CA GLY A 156 3.75 9.21 -13.93
C GLY A 156 2.96 7.98 -14.40
N THR A 157 2.58 7.99 -15.67
CA THR A 157 1.83 6.92 -16.34
C THR A 157 2.51 5.56 -16.11
N LEU A 158 1.87 4.69 -15.33
CA LEU A 158 2.20 3.27 -15.41
C LEU A 158 1.69 2.81 -16.77
N LYS A 159 2.60 2.53 -17.70
CA LYS A 159 2.26 1.66 -18.83
C LYS A 159 1.80 0.34 -18.23
N PRO A 160 0.69 -0.26 -18.70
CA PRO A 160 0.31 -1.59 -18.28
C PRO A 160 1.49 -2.53 -18.54
N SER A 161 1.95 -3.23 -17.49
CA SER A 161 2.99 -4.23 -17.63
C SER A 161 2.49 -5.29 -18.60
N SER A 162 3.12 -5.39 -19.76
CA SER A 162 3.01 -6.53 -20.65
C SER A 162 3.28 -7.79 -19.84
N THR A 163 2.32 -8.71 -19.90
CA THR A 163 2.39 -10.10 -19.42
C THR A 163 3.80 -10.69 -19.50
N SER A 164 4.48 -10.81 -18.36
CA SER A 164 5.64 -11.69 -18.24
C SER A 164 5.11 -13.11 -18.07
N LYS A 165 5.21 -13.90 -19.14
CA LYS A 165 5.00 -15.35 -19.07
C LYS A 165 5.97 -15.90 -18.02
N LEU A 166 5.44 -16.58 -17.00
CA LEU A 166 6.23 -17.44 -16.10
C LEU A 166 7.06 -18.42 -16.96
N PRO A 167 8.35 -18.63 -16.67
CA PRO A 167 9.13 -19.65 -17.36
C PRO A 167 8.57 -21.04 -17.03
N PRO A 168 8.62 -21.99 -17.97
CA PRO A 168 8.09 -23.33 -17.75
C PRO A 168 8.86 -24.06 -16.65
N ARG A 169 8.09 -24.70 -15.77
CA ARG A 169 8.52 -25.50 -14.61
C ARG A 169 9.55 -26.55 -15.04
N GLN A 170 10.79 -26.45 -14.55
CA GLN A 170 11.78 -27.51 -14.75
C GLN A 170 11.32 -28.79 -14.02
N ARG A 171 11.12 -29.87 -14.77
CA ARG A 171 10.86 -31.21 -14.23
C ARG A 171 12.09 -31.65 -13.40
N LYS A 172 11.91 -31.82 -12.08
CA LYS A 172 12.89 -32.57 -11.26
C LYS A 172 13.03 -33.98 -11.84
N LYS A 173 14.25 -34.33 -12.28
CA LYS A 173 14.58 -35.69 -12.68
C LYS A 173 14.39 -36.60 -11.48
N SER A 174 13.48 -37.57 -11.59
CA SER A 174 13.35 -38.69 -10.66
C SER A 174 14.64 -39.50 -10.76
N THR A 175 15.47 -39.45 -9.72
CA THR A 175 16.55 -40.40 -9.50
C THR A 175 15.91 -41.72 -9.07
N ARG A 176 15.81 -42.66 -10.01
CA ARG A 176 15.43 -44.05 -9.74
C ARG A 176 16.66 -44.73 -9.15
N THR A 177 16.62 -44.99 -7.84
CA THR A 177 17.57 -45.86 -7.16
C THR A 177 17.38 -47.31 -7.64
N LYS A 178 18.52 -47.97 -7.83
CA LYS A 178 18.67 -49.37 -8.28
C LYS A 178 18.13 -50.36 -7.24
N THR A 179 17.48 -51.41 -7.74
CA THR A 179 17.62 -52.82 -7.33
C THR A 179 17.26 -53.67 -8.52
#